data_AF-A0A6V8Q4S2-F1
#
_entry.id   AF-A0A6V8Q4S2-F1
#
_cell.length_a   1.000
_cell.length_b   1.000
_cell.length_c   1.000
_cell.angle_alpha   90.00
_cell.angle_beta   90.00
_cell.angle_gamma   90.00
#
_symmetry.space_group_name_H-M   'P 1'
#
loop_
_entity.id
_entity.type
_entity.pdbx_description
1 polymer ?
#
loop_
_entity_poly.entity_id
_entity_poly.type
_entity_poly.pdbx_seq_one_letter_code
_entity_poly.pdbx_strand_id
1 'polypeptide(L)'
;MELKRLYSTVELYKSWLKSEMAKNEKKEVLVRVILEKVFESLATGISYQSVAQYADLGSHNTARDYLQFLKDSFFLLEAPLFEISQKRVLWRKNKKFYCSDPFIFWLLFSFVFGGEDVSQIASRKLKDPDFLAKFVENLVGTEISKKGKELFYYQNRREIDFVFQDDTLPIEVKYQRRVIPADFSYLKKGIVISKSDFFVDKEVLVLPLDLFLLLG
;
A
#
# COMPACT_ATOMS: atom_id res chain seq x y z
N MET A 1 18.38 -24.73 -5.52
CA MET A 1 19.26 -24.02 -4.56
C MET A 1 18.65 -22.68 -4.13
N GLU A 2 18.11 -21.89 -5.07
CA GLU A 2 17.46 -20.60 -4.79
C GLU A 2 16.19 -20.67 -3.94
N LEU A 3 15.30 -21.64 -4.19
CA LEU A 3 14.07 -21.84 -3.41
C LEU A 3 14.34 -22.11 -1.92
N LYS A 4 15.36 -22.92 -1.60
CA LYS A 4 15.77 -23.17 -0.19
C LYS A 4 16.29 -21.90 0.47
N ARG A 5 16.97 -21.03 -0.29
CA ARG A 5 17.47 -19.74 0.20
C ARG A 5 16.30 -18.78 0.47
N LEU A 6 15.33 -18.68 -0.43
CA LEU A 6 14.14 -17.85 -0.23
C LEU A 6 13.36 -18.29 1.01
N TYR A 7 13.12 -19.59 1.17
CA TYR A 7 12.45 -20.13 2.37
C TYR A 7 13.20 -19.74 3.65
N SER A 8 14.53 -19.91 3.68
CA SER A 8 15.34 -19.53 4.85
C SER A 8 15.28 -18.03 5.15
N THR A 9 15.22 -17.16 4.13
CA THR A 9 15.07 -15.72 4.30
C THR A 9 13.70 -15.37 4.87
N VAL A 10 12.63 -15.98 4.36
CA VAL A 10 11.26 -15.73 4.84
C VAL A 10 11.13 -16.10 6.32
N GLU A 11 11.62 -17.26 6.73
CA GLU A 11 11.55 -17.69 8.13
C GLU A 11 12.42 -16.81 9.05
N LEU A 12 13.59 -16.35 8.57
CA LEU A 12 14.41 -15.38 9.30
C LEU A 12 13.65 -14.07 9.56
N TYR A 13 13.01 -13.50 8.54
CA TYR A 13 12.27 -12.24 8.68
C TYR A 13 10.99 -12.41 9.50
N LYS A 14 10.30 -13.56 9.41
CA LYS A 14 9.18 -13.86 10.33
C LYS A 14 9.65 -13.94 11.78
N SER A 15 10.81 -14.56 12.03
CA SER A 15 11.41 -14.58 13.36
C SER A 15 11.80 -13.18 13.84
N TRP A 16 12.33 -12.34 12.95
CA TRP A 16 12.63 -10.94 13.25
C TRP A 16 11.35 -10.15 13.60
N LEU A 17 10.29 -10.27 12.79
CA LEU A 17 8.98 -9.67 13.08
C LEU A 17 8.47 -10.08 14.47
N LYS A 18 8.54 -11.36 14.83
CA LYS A 18 8.14 -11.85 16.16
C LYS A 18 8.99 -11.27 17.29
N SER A 19 10.30 -11.12 17.06
CA SER A 19 11.21 -10.46 18.01
C SER A 19 10.82 -8.99 18.19
N GLU A 20 10.54 -8.26 17.11
CA GLU A 20 10.11 -6.85 17.19
C GLU A 20 8.77 -6.70 17.90
N MET A 21 7.82 -7.61 17.66
CA MET A 21 6.56 -7.66 18.42
C MET A 21 6.81 -7.83 19.92
N ALA A 22 7.68 -8.77 20.31
CA ALA A 22 7.99 -9.02 21.71
C ALA A 22 8.63 -7.81 22.39
N LYS A 23 9.59 -7.15 21.73
CA LYS A 23 10.24 -5.92 22.23
C LYS A 23 9.26 -4.76 22.43
N ASN A 24 8.22 -4.69 21.60
CA ASN A 24 7.22 -3.62 21.64
C ASN A 24 5.91 -4.05 22.34
N GLU A 25 5.93 -5.19 23.05
CA GLU A 25 4.76 -5.73 23.80
C GLU A 25 3.50 -5.93 22.94
N LYS A 26 3.67 -6.23 21.65
CA LYS A 26 2.58 -6.47 20.71
C LYS A 26 2.21 -7.95 20.68
N LYS A 27 0.93 -8.25 20.81
CA LYS A 27 0.43 -9.64 20.74
C LYS A 27 0.39 -10.09 19.28
N GLU A 28 1.04 -11.21 18.96
CA GLU A 28 1.10 -11.77 17.60
C GLU A 28 -0.29 -11.91 16.96
N VAL A 29 -1.25 -12.43 17.72
CA VAL A 29 -2.64 -12.61 17.28
C VAL A 29 -3.27 -11.29 16.84
N LEU A 30 -3.07 -10.21 17.61
CA LEU A 30 -3.62 -8.90 17.27
C LEU A 30 -2.92 -8.29 16.05
N VAL A 31 -1.59 -8.48 15.92
CA VAL A 31 -0.87 -8.04 14.72
C VAL A 31 -1.41 -8.76 13.47
N ARG A 32 -1.67 -10.07 13.55
CA ARG A 32 -2.24 -10.84 12.44
C ARG A 32 -3.61 -10.31 12.02
N VAL A 33 -4.53 -10.12 12.96
CA VAL A 33 -5.90 -9.62 12.67
C VAL A 33 -5.88 -8.19 12.13
N ILE A 34 -5.00 -7.34 12.64
CA ILE A 34 -4.84 -5.96 12.11
C ILE A 34 -4.27 -5.98 10.69
N LEU A 35 -3.26 -6.81 10.42
CA LEU A 35 -2.72 -6.97 9.07
C LEU A 35 -3.75 -7.57 8.11
N GLU A 36 -4.59 -8.51 8.57
CA GLU A 36 -5.73 -9.01 7.80
C GLU A 36 -6.65 -7.87 7.37
N LYS A 37 -7.00 -6.97 8.30
CA LYS A 37 -7.79 -5.78 7.98
C LYS A 37 -7.10 -4.87 6.95
N VAL A 38 -5.78 -4.67 7.08
CA VAL A 38 -4.99 -3.91 6.11
C VAL A 38 -5.04 -4.58 4.73
N PHE A 39 -4.92 -5.92 4.66
CA PHE A 39 -5.00 -6.66 3.41
C PHE A 39 -6.39 -6.62 2.75
N GLU A 40 -7.46 -6.74 3.54
CA GLU A 40 -8.84 -6.57 3.04
C GLU A 40 -9.08 -5.17 2.48
N SER A 41 -8.41 -4.17 3.05
CA SER A 41 -8.59 -2.76 2.74
C SER A 41 -7.45 -2.20 1.89
N LEU A 42 -6.67 -3.06 1.21
CA LEU A 42 -5.64 -2.62 0.28
C LEU A 42 -6.23 -1.64 -0.73
N ALA A 43 -5.48 -0.57 -1.01
CA ALA A 43 -5.89 0.55 -1.85
C ALA A 43 -7.08 1.37 -1.32
N THR A 44 -7.54 1.14 -0.08
CA THR A 44 -8.70 1.85 0.49
C THR A 44 -8.35 2.49 1.84
N GLY A 45 -8.85 3.69 2.08
CA GLY A 45 -8.63 4.38 3.34
C GLY A 45 -9.42 3.76 4.49
N ILE A 46 -8.75 3.43 5.60
CA ILE A 46 -9.35 2.93 6.85
C ILE A 46 -9.15 3.89 8.01
N SER A 47 -10.05 3.85 9.00
CA SER A 47 -9.91 4.60 10.25
C SER A 47 -9.39 3.71 11.37
N TYR A 48 -8.73 4.29 12.37
CA TYR A 48 -8.35 3.57 13.58
C TYR A 48 -9.55 2.94 14.31
N GLN A 49 -10.72 3.58 14.23
CA GLN A 49 -11.95 3.04 14.78
C GLN A 49 -12.39 1.76 14.04
N SER A 50 -12.34 1.76 12.71
CA SER A 50 -12.70 0.58 11.91
C SER A 50 -11.75 -0.59 12.13
N VAL A 51 -10.47 -0.31 12.38
CA VAL A 51 -9.47 -1.35 12.74
C VAL A 51 -9.73 -1.87 14.14
N ALA A 52 -10.02 -0.99 15.11
CA ALA A 52 -10.34 -1.41 16.46
C ALA A 52 -11.58 -2.31 16.52
N GLN A 53 -12.63 -1.96 15.78
CA GLN A 53 -13.85 -2.78 15.68
C GLN A 53 -13.58 -4.14 15.02
N TYR A 54 -12.80 -4.16 13.94
CA TYR A 54 -12.46 -5.42 13.26
C TYR A 54 -11.64 -6.36 14.14
N ALA A 55 -10.66 -5.82 14.87
CA ALA A 55 -9.74 -6.60 15.70
C ALA A 55 -10.20 -6.77 17.17
N ASP A 56 -11.46 -6.43 17.47
CA ASP A 56 -12.05 -6.46 18.83
C ASP A 56 -11.16 -5.79 19.90
N LEU A 57 -10.62 -4.62 19.54
CA LEU A 57 -9.78 -3.82 20.43
C LEU A 57 -10.64 -2.86 21.25
N GLY A 58 -10.32 -2.74 22.54
CA GLY A 58 -11.03 -1.84 23.46
C GLY A 58 -10.94 -0.35 23.10
N SER A 59 -10.04 0.08 22.20
CA SER A 59 -9.98 1.48 21.75
C SER A 59 -9.31 1.68 20.38
N HIS A 60 -9.67 2.77 19.70
CA HIS A 60 -8.97 3.25 18.51
C HIS A 60 -7.51 3.65 18.78
N ASN A 61 -7.18 4.03 20.03
CA ASN A 61 -5.80 4.33 20.40
C ASN A 61 -4.93 3.07 20.36
N THR A 62 -5.45 1.92 20.78
CA THR A 62 -4.78 0.63 20.67
C THR A 62 -4.57 0.25 19.20
N ALA A 63 -5.58 0.44 18.33
CA ALA A 63 -5.42 0.20 16.90
C ALA A 63 -4.32 1.09 16.28
N ARG A 64 -4.31 2.38 16.64
CA ARG A 64 -3.28 3.33 16.21
C ARG A 64 -1.90 2.89 16.66
N ASP A 65 -1.75 2.49 17.92
CA ASP A 65 -0.50 2.04 18.52
C ASP A 65 0.08 0.79 17.83
N TYR A 66 -0.77 -0.14 17.37
CA TYR A 66 -0.32 -1.29 16.57
C TYR A 66 0.08 -0.91 15.14
N LEU A 67 -0.69 -0.07 14.46
CA LEU A 67 -0.36 0.41 13.11
C LEU A 67 0.91 1.27 13.10
N GLN A 68 1.08 2.10 14.14
CA GLN A 68 2.27 2.92 14.32
C GLN A 68 3.50 2.03 14.55
N PHE A 69 3.40 0.99 15.38
CA PHE A 69 4.45 -0.03 15.52
C PHE A 69 4.83 -0.65 14.16
N LEU A 70 3.86 -1.09 13.36
CA LEU A 70 4.14 -1.68 12.05
C LEU A 70 4.81 -0.70 11.08
N LYS A 71 4.43 0.59 11.15
CA LYS A 71 5.08 1.65 10.38
C LYS A 71 6.52 1.90 10.84
N ASP A 72 6.73 2.06 12.15
CA ASP A 72 8.04 2.39 12.73
C ASP A 72 9.03 1.22 12.62
N SER A 73 8.52 -0.01 12.53
CA SER A 73 9.30 -1.21 12.20
C SER A 73 9.47 -1.44 10.69
N PHE A 74 9.19 -0.44 9.84
CA PHE A 74 9.36 -0.49 8.38
C PHE A 74 8.55 -1.61 7.67
N PHE A 75 7.47 -2.10 8.27
CA PHE A 75 6.58 -3.07 7.62
C PHE A 75 5.52 -2.39 6.75
N LEU A 76 5.03 -1.25 7.22
CA LEU A 76 3.99 -0.48 6.55
C LEU A 76 4.45 0.94 6.22
N LEU A 77 3.88 1.49 5.16
CA LEU A 77 3.84 2.90 4.85
C LEU A 77 2.43 3.41 5.14
N GLU A 78 2.33 4.66 5.60
CA GLU A 78 1.06 5.32 5.87
C GLU A 78 0.89 6.47 4.86
N ALA A 79 -0.25 6.49 4.17
CA ALA A 79 -0.66 7.61 3.34
C ALA A 79 -1.90 8.26 3.94
N PRO A 80 -1.75 9.38 4.69
CA PRO A 80 -2.89 10.09 5.24
C PRO A 80 -3.59 10.92 4.15
N LEU A 81 -4.87 11.22 4.40
CA LEU A 81 -5.67 12.06 3.51
C LEU A 81 -5.12 13.50 3.49
N PHE A 82 -4.90 14.04 2.30
CA PHE A 82 -4.46 15.42 2.09
C PHE A 82 -5.58 16.26 1.49
N GLU A 83 -5.80 17.45 2.04
CA GLU A 83 -6.73 18.43 1.50
C GLU A 83 -5.97 19.39 0.58
N ILE A 84 -6.15 19.23 -0.74
CA ILE A 84 -5.45 20.01 -1.76
C ILE A 84 -5.77 21.51 -1.62
N SER A 85 -7.04 21.87 -1.36
CA SER A 85 -7.45 23.29 -1.32
C SER A 85 -6.84 24.07 -0.16
N GLN A 86 -6.64 23.40 0.98
CA GLN A 86 -6.08 23.99 2.20
C GLN A 86 -4.61 23.65 2.40
N LYS A 87 -4.01 22.87 1.47
CA LYS A 87 -2.64 22.38 1.50
C LYS A 87 -2.25 21.79 2.87
N ARG A 88 -3.09 20.91 3.42
CA ARG A 88 -2.85 20.31 4.74
C ARG A 88 -3.27 18.84 4.84
N VAL A 89 -2.60 18.13 5.73
CA VAL A 89 -2.95 16.75 6.07
C VAL A 89 -4.15 16.72 7.03
N LEU A 90 -5.11 15.84 6.77
CA LEU A 90 -6.27 15.60 7.61
C LEU A 90 -6.02 14.39 8.54
N TRP A 91 -5.18 14.59 9.56
CA TRP A 91 -4.72 13.52 10.48
C TRP A 91 -5.80 12.69 11.17
N ARG A 92 -7.03 13.21 11.31
CA ARG A 92 -8.16 12.48 11.92
C ARG A 92 -8.96 11.63 10.93
N LYS A 93 -8.78 11.83 9.63
CA LYS A 93 -9.50 11.09 8.58
C LYS A 93 -8.86 9.73 8.32
N ASN A 94 -9.43 8.97 7.41
CA ASN A 94 -8.91 7.66 7.02
C ASN A 94 -7.47 7.78 6.49
N LYS A 95 -6.73 6.68 6.56
CA LYS A 95 -5.40 6.52 5.95
C LYS A 95 -5.39 5.28 5.09
N LYS A 96 -4.65 5.31 3.99
CA LYS A 96 -4.25 4.08 3.30
C LYS A 96 -2.99 3.54 3.95
N PHE A 97 -2.90 2.23 4.06
CA PHE A 97 -1.71 1.53 4.51
C PHE A 97 -1.20 0.62 3.40
N TYR A 98 0.10 0.68 3.18
CA TYR A 98 0.80 0.01 2.11
C TYR A 98 1.92 -0.82 2.73
N CYS A 99 2.27 -1.98 2.18
CA CYS A 99 3.49 -2.66 2.60
C CYS A 99 4.71 -1.87 2.09
N SER A 100 5.78 -1.83 2.87
CA SER A 100 6.97 -1.04 2.57
C SER A 100 7.71 -1.50 1.32
N ASP A 101 7.70 -2.79 1.01
CA ASP A 101 8.22 -3.33 -0.23
C ASP A 101 7.54 -4.66 -0.66
N PRO A 102 7.75 -5.13 -1.91
CA PRO A 102 7.11 -6.34 -2.41
C PRO A 102 7.46 -7.61 -1.65
N PHE A 103 8.69 -7.74 -1.14
CA PHE A 103 9.07 -8.90 -0.32
C PHE A 103 8.36 -8.85 1.04
N ILE A 104 8.33 -7.69 1.69
CA ILE A 104 7.60 -7.49 2.94
C ILE A 104 6.09 -7.72 2.75
N PHE A 105 5.51 -7.29 1.63
CA PHE A 105 4.12 -7.57 1.30
C PHE A 105 3.84 -9.07 1.37
N TRP A 106 4.59 -9.89 0.63
CA TRP A 106 4.33 -11.32 0.59
C TRP A 106 4.73 -12.04 1.89
N LEU A 107 5.73 -11.53 2.59
CA LEU A 107 6.10 -12.01 3.92
C LEU A 107 4.93 -11.83 4.90
N LEU A 108 4.39 -10.61 5.01
CA LEU A 108 3.25 -10.31 5.88
C LEU A 108 1.99 -11.05 5.43
N PHE A 109 1.76 -11.18 4.12
CA PHE A 109 0.65 -11.94 3.58
C PHE A 109 0.73 -13.42 4.00
N SER A 110 1.91 -14.03 3.84
CA SER A 110 2.14 -15.41 4.29
C SER A 110 2.07 -15.54 5.82
N PHE A 111 2.49 -14.50 6.54
CA PHE A 111 2.39 -14.45 7.98
C PHE A 111 0.93 -14.46 8.41
N VAL A 112 0.05 -13.67 7.80
CA VAL A 112 -1.39 -13.62 8.13
C VAL A 112 -2.12 -14.88 7.69
N PHE A 113 -2.06 -15.23 6.41
CA PHE A 113 -2.94 -16.24 5.81
C PHE A 113 -2.35 -17.67 5.79
N GLY A 114 -1.06 -17.83 6.10
CA GLY A 114 -0.39 -19.13 6.23
C GLY A 114 -0.46 -20.02 4.99
N GLY A 115 -0.21 -21.33 5.22
CA GLY A 115 -0.63 -22.42 4.33
C GLY A 115 0.30 -22.80 3.18
N GLU A 116 1.07 -21.87 2.61
CA GLU A 116 1.84 -22.10 1.37
C GLU A 116 3.18 -21.34 1.36
N ASP A 117 4.12 -21.77 0.50
CA ASP A 117 5.32 -21.00 0.20
C ASP A 117 4.94 -19.64 -0.44
N VAL A 118 5.67 -18.59 -0.08
CA VAL A 118 5.49 -17.21 -0.57
C VAL A 118 5.35 -17.16 -2.10
N SER A 119 6.16 -17.92 -2.83
CA SER A 119 6.14 -17.95 -4.30
C SER A 119 4.84 -18.55 -4.85
N GLN A 120 4.28 -19.55 -4.17
CA GLN A 120 3.03 -20.21 -4.57
C GLN A 120 1.84 -19.29 -4.32
N ILE A 121 1.81 -18.64 -3.15
CA ILE A 121 0.80 -17.64 -2.81
C ILE A 121 0.80 -16.52 -3.86
N ALA A 122 1.99 -15.97 -4.17
CA ALA A 122 2.13 -14.91 -5.15
C ALA A 122 1.63 -15.35 -6.53
N SER A 123 2.08 -16.52 -7.00
CA SER A 123 1.67 -17.06 -8.31
C SER A 123 0.17 -17.28 -8.45
N ARG A 124 -0.53 -17.59 -7.34
CA ARG A 124 -1.98 -17.74 -7.31
C ARG A 124 -2.69 -16.40 -7.24
N LYS A 125 -2.30 -15.53 -6.30
CA LYS A 125 -2.97 -14.25 -6.03
C LYS A 125 -2.79 -13.24 -7.17
N LEU A 126 -1.64 -13.23 -7.84
CA LEU A 126 -1.39 -12.34 -8.98
C LEU A 126 -2.21 -12.69 -10.24
N LYS A 127 -2.92 -13.83 -10.26
CA LYS A 127 -3.87 -14.17 -11.33
C LYS A 127 -5.23 -13.50 -11.16
N ASP A 128 -5.56 -13.06 -9.94
CA ASP A 128 -6.77 -12.28 -9.65
C ASP A 128 -6.54 -10.83 -10.09
N PRO A 129 -7.27 -10.31 -11.10
CA PRO A 129 -7.07 -8.96 -11.61
C PRO A 129 -7.30 -7.86 -10.56
N ASP A 130 -8.26 -8.04 -9.66
CA ASP A 130 -8.60 -7.04 -8.64
C ASP A 130 -7.50 -6.98 -7.57
N PHE A 131 -7.03 -8.14 -7.14
CA PHE A 131 -5.88 -8.24 -6.25
C PHE A 131 -4.62 -7.64 -6.90
N LEU A 132 -4.37 -7.97 -8.17
CA LEU A 132 -3.21 -7.48 -8.91
C LEU A 132 -3.22 -5.95 -9.03
N ALA A 133 -4.37 -5.33 -9.32
CA ALA A 133 -4.49 -3.88 -9.38
C ALA A 133 -4.14 -3.22 -8.04
N LYS A 134 -4.65 -3.75 -6.92
CA LYS A 134 -4.35 -3.26 -5.56
C LYS A 134 -2.88 -3.47 -5.18
N PHE A 135 -2.29 -4.60 -5.58
CA PHE A 135 -0.87 -4.87 -5.37
C PHE A 135 0.01 -3.91 -6.18
N VAL A 136 -0.38 -3.57 -7.41
CA VAL A 136 0.32 -2.57 -8.23
C VAL A 136 0.24 -1.18 -7.59
N GLU A 137 -0.91 -0.78 -7.05
CA GLU A 137 -1.00 0.48 -6.29
C GLU A 137 -0.04 0.50 -5.10
N ASN A 138 0.03 -0.60 -4.34
CA ASN A 138 1.01 -0.72 -3.26
C ASN A 138 2.46 -0.59 -3.78
N LEU A 139 2.81 -1.25 -4.89
CA LEU A 139 4.12 -1.17 -5.50
C LEU A 139 4.46 0.27 -5.93
N VAL A 140 3.51 0.98 -6.54
CA VAL A 140 3.68 2.40 -6.90
C VAL A 140 3.94 3.24 -5.66
N GLY A 141 3.19 3.03 -4.57
CA GLY A 141 3.41 3.70 -3.28
C GLY A 141 4.81 3.42 -2.71
N THR A 142 5.28 2.18 -2.77
CA THR A 142 6.65 1.80 -2.38
C THR A 142 7.70 2.57 -3.18
N GLU A 143 7.61 2.59 -4.51
CA GLU A 143 8.61 3.26 -5.35
C GLU A 143 8.63 4.78 -5.12
N ILE A 144 7.47 5.39 -4.88
CA ILE A 144 7.38 6.80 -4.49
C ILE A 144 8.11 7.02 -3.16
N SER A 145 7.85 6.16 -2.16
CA SER A 145 8.44 6.29 -0.82
C SER A 145 9.97 6.12 -0.83
N LYS A 146 10.51 5.21 -1.64
CA LYS A 146 11.97 5.03 -1.82
C LYS A 146 12.69 6.30 -2.28
N LYS A 147 11.98 7.19 -2.99
CA LYS A 147 12.50 8.50 -3.43
C LYS A 147 12.48 9.57 -2.34
N GLY A 148 12.21 9.19 -1.09
CA GLY A 148 12.12 10.10 0.05
C GLY A 148 10.89 11.01 0.01
N LYS A 149 9.85 10.64 -0.75
CA LYS A 149 8.59 11.38 -0.81
C LYS A 149 7.60 10.81 0.20
N GLU A 150 7.02 11.70 1.01
CA GLU A 150 5.88 11.35 1.86
C GLU A 150 4.66 11.02 0.99
N LEU A 151 3.96 9.95 1.34
CA LEU A 151 2.77 9.50 0.63
C LEU A 151 1.54 10.21 1.20
N PHE A 152 0.68 10.70 0.32
CA PHE A 152 -0.66 11.15 0.67
C PHE A 152 -1.64 10.67 -0.38
N TYR A 153 -2.91 10.57 -0.03
CA TYR A 153 -3.98 10.39 -1.01
C TYR A 153 -4.98 11.55 -0.93
N TYR A 154 -5.75 11.77 -1.98
CA TYR A 154 -6.83 12.76 -1.98
C TYR A 154 -8.17 12.08 -2.19
N GLN A 155 -9.21 12.57 -1.50
CA GLN A 155 -10.55 12.04 -1.65
C GLN A 155 -11.58 13.15 -1.47
N ASN A 156 -12.41 13.33 -2.51
CA ASN A 156 -13.60 14.17 -2.45
C ASN A 156 -14.72 13.48 -3.25
N ARG A 157 -15.14 14.03 -4.40
CA ARG A 157 -16.08 13.35 -5.32
C ARG A 157 -15.47 12.13 -6.00
N ARG A 158 -14.16 12.16 -6.21
CA ARG A 158 -13.34 11.05 -6.69
C ARG A 158 -12.09 10.97 -5.82
N GLU A 159 -11.50 9.78 -5.79
CA GLU A 159 -10.22 9.52 -5.14
C GLU A 159 -9.08 9.76 -6.14
N ILE A 160 -7.93 10.18 -5.63
CA ILE A 160 -6.64 10.17 -6.32
C ILE A 160 -5.68 9.40 -5.43
N ASP A 161 -5.05 8.36 -5.98
CA ASP A 161 -4.27 7.38 -5.20
C ASP A 161 -3.09 8.00 -4.48
N PHE A 162 -2.34 8.88 -5.16
CA PHE A 162 -1.19 9.56 -4.59
C PHE A 162 -1.15 11.06 -4.93
N VAL A 163 -0.87 11.89 -3.93
CA VAL A 163 -0.63 13.34 -4.04
C VAL A 163 0.56 13.74 -3.14
N PHE A 164 1.10 14.93 -3.36
CA PHE A 164 2.30 15.45 -2.67
C PHE A 164 2.06 16.85 -2.10
N GLN A 165 2.69 17.18 -0.97
CA GLN A 165 2.56 18.50 -0.32
C GLN A 165 3.16 19.64 -1.17
N ASP A 166 4.29 19.38 -1.82
CA ASP A 166 5.12 20.39 -2.51
C ASP A 166 4.62 20.74 -3.92
N ASP A 167 3.37 20.40 -4.21
CA ASP A 167 2.60 20.70 -5.41
C ASP A 167 2.88 19.89 -6.70
N THR A 168 1.90 19.02 -6.97
CA THR A 168 1.07 19.01 -8.20
C THR A 168 1.25 17.95 -9.28
N LEU A 169 1.97 16.87 -9.02
CA LEU A 169 1.87 15.71 -9.90
C LEU A 169 1.08 14.60 -9.20
N PRO A 170 -0.27 14.66 -9.20
CA PRO A 170 -1.05 13.54 -8.72
C PRO A 170 -0.71 12.30 -9.55
N ILE A 171 -0.67 11.16 -8.88
CA ILE A 171 -0.46 9.87 -9.51
C ILE A 171 -1.71 9.03 -9.29
N GLU A 172 -2.26 8.52 -10.38
CA GLU A 172 -3.41 7.63 -10.39
C GLU A 172 -2.99 6.29 -10.98
N VAL A 173 -3.42 5.19 -10.37
CA VAL A 173 -3.11 3.85 -10.85
C VAL A 173 -4.32 3.29 -11.59
N LYS A 174 -4.16 3.11 -12.91
CA LYS A 174 -5.14 2.46 -13.80
C LYS A 174 -4.47 1.27 -14.47
N TYR A 175 -4.25 0.20 -13.70
CA TYR A 175 -3.54 -0.99 -14.17
C TYR A 175 -4.37 -1.86 -15.13
N GLN A 176 -4.64 -1.33 -16.32
CA GLN A 176 -5.38 -1.96 -17.41
C GLN A 176 -4.64 -1.79 -18.73
N ARG A 177 -4.90 -2.69 -19.68
CA ARG A 177 -4.21 -2.72 -21.00
C ARG A 177 -4.56 -1.53 -21.89
N ARG A 178 -5.75 -0.94 -21.70
CA ARG A 178 -6.24 0.17 -22.50
C ARG A 178 -6.79 1.24 -21.57
N VAL A 179 -6.08 2.34 -21.42
CA VAL A 179 -6.48 3.52 -20.66
C VAL A 179 -6.96 4.57 -21.65
N ILE A 180 -8.15 5.13 -21.43
CA ILE A 180 -8.72 6.20 -22.26
C ILE A 180 -8.89 7.49 -21.45
N PRO A 181 -8.93 8.68 -22.08
CA PRO A 181 -9.08 9.95 -21.36
C PRO A 181 -10.29 10.04 -20.42
N ALA A 182 -11.36 9.28 -20.69
CA ALA A 182 -12.52 9.20 -19.81
C ALA A 182 -12.20 8.58 -18.43
N ASP A 183 -11.18 7.71 -18.35
CA ASP A 183 -10.79 7.03 -17.11
C ASP A 183 -10.17 7.99 -16.10
N PHE A 184 -9.58 9.09 -16.57
CA PHE A 184 -8.86 10.08 -15.76
C PHE A 184 -9.32 11.53 -16.01
N SER A 185 -10.53 11.71 -16.55
CA SER A 185 -11.05 13.04 -16.96
C SER A 185 -11.16 14.07 -15.83
N TYR A 186 -11.06 13.63 -14.58
CA TYR A 186 -11.06 14.47 -13.38
C TYR A 186 -9.68 15.01 -13.01
N LEU A 187 -8.61 14.44 -13.56
CA LEU A 187 -7.25 14.95 -13.41
C LEU A 187 -7.03 16.07 -14.42
N LYS A 188 -6.61 17.24 -13.92
CA LYS A 188 -6.22 18.37 -14.77
C LYS A 188 -4.80 18.24 -15.31
N LYS A 189 -3.94 17.60 -14.50
CA LYS A 189 -2.54 17.26 -14.77
C LYS A 189 -2.16 16.07 -13.89
N GLY A 190 -1.10 15.34 -14.22
CA GLY A 190 -0.66 14.21 -13.40
C GLY A 190 0.06 13.12 -14.18
N ILE A 191 0.30 12.01 -13.49
CA ILE A 191 0.72 10.75 -14.10
C ILE A 191 -0.40 9.73 -13.90
N VAL A 192 -0.73 8.98 -14.93
CA VAL A 192 -1.57 7.79 -14.84
C VAL A 192 -0.71 6.57 -15.12
N ILE A 193 -0.60 5.67 -14.14
CA ILE A 193 0.13 4.42 -14.28
C ILE A 193 -0.76 3.40 -14.98
N SER A 194 -0.34 2.97 -16.17
CA SER A 194 -1.05 1.99 -17.00
C SER A 194 -0.37 0.62 -16.94
N LYS A 195 -1.02 -0.40 -17.51
CA LYS A 195 -0.36 -1.71 -17.70
C LYS A 195 0.61 -1.72 -18.88
N SER A 196 0.34 -0.94 -19.93
CA SER A 196 1.07 -1.00 -21.20
C SER A 196 0.97 0.25 -22.08
N ASP A 197 0.03 1.15 -21.83
CA ASP A 197 -0.16 2.34 -22.64
C ASP A 197 0.82 3.45 -22.27
N PHE A 198 1.39 4.10 -23.28
CA PHE A 198 2.26 5.25 -23.17
C PHE A 198 1.79 6.37 -24.10
N PHE A 199 1.27 7.46 -23.54
CA PHE A 199 0.85 8.64 -24.29
C PHE A 199 0.69 9.85 -23.38
N VAL A 200 0.53 11.03 -23.98
CA VAL A 200 0.19 12.26 -23.26
C VAL A 200 -1.19 12.72 -23.72
N ASP A 201 -2.09 12.99 -22.77
CA ASP A 201 -3.35 13.70 -23.01
C ASP A 201 -3.35 14.99 -22.19
N LYS A 202 -3.27 16.14 -22.88
CA LYS A 202 -3.14 17.46 -22.25
C LYS A 202 -1.93 17.51 -21.31
N GLU A 203 -2.13 17.69 -20.00
CA GLU A 203 -1.09 17.71 -18.97
C GLU A 203 -1.01 16.39 -18.17
N VAL A 204 -1.62 15.31 -18.66
CA VAL A 204 -1.58 13.99 -18.05
C VAL A 204 -0.69 13.06 -18.86
N LEU A 205 0.39 12.57 -18.25
CA LEU A 205 1.24 11.53 -18.81
C LEU A 205 0.68 10.16 -18.42
N VAL A 206 0.26 9.36 -19.40
CA VAL A 206 -0.03 7.94 -19.20
C VAL A 206 1.26 7.16 -19.42
N LEU A 207 1.68 6.43 -18.39
CA LEU A 207 2.98 5.77 -18.32
C LEU A 207 2.79 4.29 -17.97
N PRO A 208 3.37 3.33 -18.72
CA PRO A 208 3.41 1.93 -18.32
C PRO A 208 4.12 1.74 -16.98
N LEU A 209 3.61 0.82 -16.15
CA LEU A 209 4.20 0.51 -14.85
C LEU A 209 5.70 0.19 -14.94
N ASP A 210 6.12 -0.65 -15.88
CA ASP A 210 7.53 -1.02 -16.06
C ASP A 210 8.43 0.19 -16.31
N LEU A 211 7.98 1.15 -17.13
CA LEU A 211 8.73 2.39 -17.34
C LEU A 211 8.74 3.28 -16.08
N PHE A 212 7.64 3.34 -15.33
CA PHE A 212 7.61 4.03 -14.04
C PHE A 212 8.63 3.46 -13.04
N LEU A 213 8.73 2.13 -12.95
CA LEU A 213 9.68 1.43 -12.07
C LEU A 213 11.14 1.66 -12.52
N LEU A 214 11.42 1.79 -13.82
CA LEU A 214 12.76 2.07 -14.35
C LEU A 214 13.25 3.49 -14.07
N LEU A 215 12.33 4.44 -13.94
CA LEU A 215 12.64 5.81 -13.52
C LEU A 215 12.83 5.92 -12.00
N GLY A 216 12.73 4.78 -11.29
CA GLY A 216 12.85 4.55 -9.85
C GLY A 216 14.20 4.88 -9.26
#